data_AF-A0A251QC34-F1
#
_entry.id   AF-A0A251QC34-F1
#
_cell.length_a   1.000
_cell.length_b   1.000
_cell.length_c   1.000
_cell.angle_alpha   90.00
_cell.angle_beta   90.00
_cell.angle_gamma   90.00
#
_symmetry.space_group_name_H-M   'P 1'
#
loop_
_entity.id
_entity.type
_entity.pdbx_description
1 polymer ?
#
loop_
_entity_poly.entity_id
_entity_poly.type
_entity_poly.pdbx_seq_one_letter_code
_entity_poly.pdbx_strand_id
1 'polypeptide(L)'
;MANKRSRNKSTRANTSSAQQGPLSSAQQEPDTGESAACAKPVALQADPSPLSAQLLTAQTAATSMERTWASLFKPAAYVASPSVANTTAAPAPAQRLCNERLLNEFMGNLYQGDKELFKRGCQNILRSLIGKVAHLGLKGITQGILTGENILVIGNKAENLEVEILDTPQKYNRALPSYRGQFRTLASKMVDAWEATCPLASKHFLKMLEHCIPWFYFKQLQWHPLLLSSKEVAMFILHLYTHLDVEKKGWKTDYKRLIAKEKVDFGEIISGTFRGAFAFAEVYSYERVEYDPDAQGALMFFRHALVHVNDYIYEDLEKKNEKPEENAADAPLTQEEIVNTFADFFPKVPLELFNYMLYKRIDINAVI
;
A
#
# COMPACT_ATOMS: atom_id res chain seq x y z
N MET A 1 59.59 -37.31 -1.03
CA MET A 1 59.89 -37.86 -2.37
C MET A 1 59.33 -36.91 -3.42
N ALA A 2 60.14 -36.65 -4.47
CA ALA A 2 59.84 -36.03 -5.77
C ALA A 2 59.30 -34.57 -5.85
N ASN A 3 60.26 -33.67 -6.09
CA ASN A 3 60.12 -32.37 -6.76
C ASN A 3 59.90 -32.51 -8.29
N LYS A 4 59.21 -31.53 -8.91
CA LYS A 4 59.46 -30.93 -10.26
C LYS A 4 58.36 -29.87 -10.50
N ARG A 5 58.56 -28.55 -10.35
CA ARG A 5 59.26 -27.54 -11.19
C ARG A 5 59.09 -27.68 -12.72
N SER A 6 58.44 -26.68 -13.32
CA SER A 6 58.83 -25.91 -14.54
C SER A 6 57.66 -24.97 -14.90
N ARG A 7 57.67 -23.64 -14.74
CA ARG A 7 58.45 -22.54 -15.36
C ARG A 7 58.36 -22.48 -16.90
N ASN A 8 57.62 -21.51 -17.43
CA ASN A 8 58.08 -20.32 -18.20
C ASN A 8 57.00 -19.92 -19.24
N LYS A 9 56.46 -18.69 -19.24
CA LYS A 9 57.05 -17.37 -19.57
C LYS A 9 56.98 -17.07 -21.07
N SER A 10 56.54 -15.85 -21.41
CA SER A 10 56.88 -15.03 -22.61
C SER A 10 55.69 -14.74 -23.56
N THR A 11 55.45 -13.57 -24.16
CA THR A 11 55.83 -12.13 -24.01
C THR A 11 55.02 -11.33 -25.07
N ARG A 12 54.76 -10.02 -24.81
CA ARG A 12 54.55 -8.86 -25.76
C ARG A 12 53.27 -8.81 -26.63
N ALA A 13 52.45 -7.74 -26.57
CA ALA A 13 52.61 -6.34 -27.07
C ALA A 13 52.54 -6.26 -28.63
N ASN A 14 51.97 -5.27 -29.33
CA ASN A 14 51.55 -3.90 -29.01
C ASN A 14 50.78 -3.31 -30.23
N THR A 15 49.93 -2.29 -29.97
CA THR A 15 49.66 -1.05 -30.76
C THR A 15 49.17 -0.99 -32.23
N SER A 16 48.04 -0.26 -32.36
CA SER A 16 47.73 0.91 -33.26
C SER A 16 47.75 0.72 -34.79
N SER A 17 47.12 1.51 -35.67
CA SER A 17 46.51 2.86 -35.71
C SER A 17 45.73 2.95 -37.06
N ALA A 18 44.54 3.56 -37.13
CA ALA A 18 44.23 4.91 -37.66
C ALA A 18 43.82 5.02 -39.16
N GLN A 19 42.98 6.05 -39.41
CA GLN A 19 42.64 6.72 -40.69
C GLN A 19 41.63 6.03 -41.63
N GLN A 20 40.74 6.70 -42.39
CA GLN A 20 40.23 8.09 -42.53
C GLN A 20 38.96 7.97 -43.43
N GLY A 21 38.01 8.94 -43.36
CA GLY A 21 36.77 8.99 -44.18
C GLY A 21 37.01 9.39 -45.66
N PRO A 22 36.15 10.18 -46.34
CA PRO A 22 34.76 10.63 -46.08
C PRO A 22 33.85 10.72 -47.36
N LEU A 23 32.69 11.41 -47.23
CA LEU A 23 31.90 12.20 -48.22
C LEU A 23 30.75 11.58 -49.05
N SER A 24 29.56 12.20 -48.92
CA SER A 24 28.76 12.90 -49.96
C SER A 24 27.24 12.83 -49.62
N SER A 25 26.62 13.82 -48.96
CA SER A 25 25.95 15.06 -49.44
C SER A 25 24.75 14.88 -50.40
N ALA A 26 23.56 15.32 -49.98
CA ALA A 26 22.63 16.15 -50.77
C ALA A 26 21.51 16.76 -49.89
N GLN A 27 21.24 18.04 -50.12
CA GLN A 27 20.21 18.91 -49.53
C GLN A 27 18.81 18.66 -50.14
N GLN A 28 17.73 18.91 -49.37
CA GLN A 28 16.61 19.79 -49.77
C GLN A 28 15.59 19.97 -48.63
N GLU A 29 15.31 21.22 -48.28
CA GLU A 29 14.04 21.73 -47.70
C GLU A 29 13.38 22.61 -48.80
N PRO A 30 12.14 23.14 -48.65
CA PRO A 30 11.02 22.76 -47.77
C PRO A 30 9.73 22.51 -48.60
N ASP A 31 8.68 21.94 -48.00
CA ASP A 31 7.32 22.25 -48.48
C ASP A 31 6.22 22.11 -47.42
N THR A 32 5.35 23.09 -47.49
CA THR A 32 4.19 23.42 -46.67
C THR A 32 3.04 22.43 -46.92
N GLY A 33 2.30 22.04 -45.88
CA GLY A 33 1.07 21.25 -46.06
C GLY A 33 0.34 20.94 -44.75
N GLU A 34 -0.66 21.75 -44.44
CA GLU A 34 -1.69 21.46 -43.45
C GLU A 34 -2.46 20.18 -43.82
N SER A 35 -2.70 19.29 -42.86
CA SER A 35 -4.05 18.73 -42.66
C SER A 35 -4.18 17.88 -41.39
N ALA A 36 -5.22 18.22 -40.65
CA ALA A 36 -5.75 17.51 -39.52
C ALA A 36 -6.28 16.12 -39.91
N ALA A 37 -6.02 15.12 -39.07
CA ALA A 37 -6.85 13.93 -38.98
C ALA A 37 -6.82 13.40 -37.54
N CYS A 38 -7.82 13.83 -36.77
CA CYS A 38 -8.24 13.19 -35.53
C CYS A 38 -8.49 11.70 -35.75
N ALA A 39 -7.68 10.85 -35.13
CA ALA A 39 -8.05 9.45 -34.94
C ALA A 39 -9.13 9.36 -33.84
N LYS A 40 -10.35 9.02 -34.27
CA LYS A 40 -11.49 8.67 -33.40
C LYS A 40 -11.12 7.48 -32.50
N PRO A 41 -11.35 7.53 -31.18
CA PRO A 41 -11.43 6.30 -30.40
C PRO A 41 -12.79 5.62 -30.60
N VAL A 42 -12.71 4.32 -30.84
CA VAL A 42 -13.82 3.37 -30.91
C VAL A 42 -14.61 3.43 -29.60
N ALA A 43 -15.92 3.64 -29.71
CA ALA A 43 -16.86 3.61 -28.60
C ALA A 43 -16.93 2.17 -28.03
N LEU A 44 -16.43 1.98 -26.81
CA LEU A 44 -16.85 0.85 -25.97
C LEU A 44 -18.12 1.28 -25.26
N GLN A 45 -19.27 0.81 -25.78
CA GLN A 45 -20.54 0.86 -25.09
C GLN A 45 -20.39 0.19 -23.73
N ALA A 46 -20.65 0.97 -22.67
CA ALA A 46 -20.93 0.44 -21.36
C ALA A 46 -22.38 -0.03 -21.37
N ASP A 47 -22.59 -1.34 -21.32
CA ASP A 47 -23.90 -1.89 -20.97
C ASP A 47 -24.04 -1.83 -19.44
N PRO A 48 -25.05 -1.11 -18.90
CA PRO A 48 -25.43 -1.24 -17.52
C PRO A 48 -26.40 -2.42 -17.40
N SER A 49 -26.17 -3.32 -16.46
CA SER A 49 -27.22 -4.26 -16.06
C SER A 49 -27.31 -4.38 -14.54
N PRO A 50 -28.54 -4.54 -14.02
CA PRO A 50 -28.94 -4.00 -12.74
C PRO A 50 -28.93 -5.07 -11.64
N LEU A 51 -28.68 -4.61 -10.42
CA LEU A 51 -29.03 -5.31 -9.20
C LEU A 51 -30.55 -5.49 -9.12
N SER A 52 -31.02 -6.73 -8.88
CA SER A 52 -32.05 -7.04 -7.87
C SER A 52 -32.34 -8.55 -7.76
N ALA A 53 -32.18 -9.06 -6.53
CA ALA A 53 -32.97 -10.07 -5.80
C ALA A 53 -33.70 -11.21 -6.54
N GLN A 54 -33.32 -12.46 -6.22
CA GLN A 54 -34.18 -13.58 -5.80
C GLN A 54 -33.27 -14.79 -5.45
N LEU A 55 -33.01 -15.04 -4.17
CA LEU A 55 -33.66 -16.02 -3.28
C LEU A 55 -33.26 -17.51 -3.52
N LEU A 56 -32.54 -18.05 -2.53
CA LEU A 56 -32.74 -19.36 -1.89
C LEU A 56 -33.02 -20.57 -2.81
N THR A 57 -32.00 -21.43 -3.02
CA THR A 57 -31.92 -22.80 -2.45
C THR A 57 -30.77 -23.57 -3.10
N ALA A 58 -29.72 -23.84 -2.34
CA ALA A 58 -28.90 -25.06 -2.46
C ALA A 58 -27.94 -25.10 -1.26
N GLN A 59 -28.43 -25.69 -0.18
CA GLN A 59 -27.57 -26.18 0.91
C GLN A 59 -26.80 -27.40 0.40
N THR A 60 -25.46 -27.34 0.44
CA THR A 60 -24.67 -28.54 0.75
C THR A 60 -23.30 -28.15 1.32
N ALA A 61 -23.07 -28.59 2.57
CA ALA A 61 -21.79 -28.82 3.25
C ALA A 61 -20.80 -27.64 3.43
N ALA A 62 -21.18 -26.68 4.28
CA ALA A 62 -20.21 -25.84 4.99
C ALA A 62 -19.65 -26.62 6.19
N THR A 63 -18.33 -26.86 6.21
CA THR A 63 -17.61 -27.49 7.32
C THR A 63 -17.65 -26.62 8.58
N SER A 64 -17.70 -27.27 9.74
CA SER A 64 -17.88 -26.73 11.10
C SER A 64 -17.02 -25.52 11.51
N MET A 65 -16.01 -25.15 10.73
CA MET A 65 -15.07 -24.07 11.04
C MET A 65 -15.58 -22.68 10.62
N GLU A 66 -16.54 -22.58 9.70
CA GLU A 66 -17.13 -21.29 9.28
C GLU A 66 -18.10 -20.69 10.33
N ARG A 67 -18.60 -21.50 11.27
CA ARG A 67 -19.47 -21.00 12.35
C ARG A 67 -18.71 -20.27 13.45
N THR A 68 -17.41 -20.51 13.61
CA THR A 68 -16.58 -19.87 14.63
C THR A 68 -16.24 -18.42 14.26
N TRP A 69 -16.15 -18.10 12.97
CA TRP A 69 -15.85 -16.75 12.48
C TRP A 69 -16.99 -15.74 12.69
N ALA A 70 -18.24 -16.20 12.74
CA ALA A 70 -19.40 -15.34 12.98
C ALA A 70 -19.66 -15.06 14.49
N SER A 71 -19.08 -15.83 15.41
CA SER A 71 -19.31 -15.64 16.85
C SER A 71 -18.35 -14.66 17.53
N LEU A 72 -17.20 -14.37 16.91
CA LEU A 72 -16.19 -13.45 17.45
C LEU A 72 -16.53 -11.96 17.28
N PHE A 73 -17.62 -11.63 16.58
CA PHE A 73 -18.04 -10.25 16.31
C PHE A 73 -19.46 -9.91 16.80
N LYS A 74 -20.00 -10.65 17.77
CA LYS A 74 -21.23 -10.22 18.44
C LYS A 74 -20.92 -9.05 19.39
N PRO A 75 -21.50 -7.85 19.20
CA PRO A 75 -21.52 -6.86 20.26
C PRO A 75 -22.34 -7.42 21.43
N ALA A 76 -21.79 -7.31 22.63
CA ALA A 76 -22.48 -7.70 23.86
C ALA A 76 -23.87 -7.05 23.90
N ALA A 77 -24.91 -7.87 23.97
CA ALA A 77 -26.27 -7.41 24.17
C ALA A 77 -26.36 -6.79 25.57
N TYR A 78 -26.29 -5.46 25.63
CA TYR A 78 -26.51 -4.71 26.85
C TYR A 78 -28.00 -4.84 27.23
N VAL A 79 -28.26 -5.54 28.33
CA VAL A 79 -29.61 -5.69 28.88
C VAL A 79 -30.08 -4.33 29.36
N ALA A 80 -31.14 -3.81 28.74
CA ALA A 80 -31.82 -2.61 29.20
C ALA A 80 -32.60 -2.91 30.48
N SER A 81 -32.42 -2.07 31.50
CA SER A 81 -33.33 -1.94 32.64
C SER A 81 -33.36 -0.48 33.12
N PRO A 82 -34.47 -0.04 33.74
CA PRO A 82 -35.13 1.20 33.33
C PRO A 82 -34.76 2.44 34.15
N SER A 83 -34.73 3.57 33.43
CA SER A 83 -35.08 4.96 33.80
C SER A 83 -35.09 5.34 35.29
N VAL A 84 -34.14 6.20 35.67
CA VAL A 84 -34.37 7.28 36.64
C VAL A 84 -33.97 8.60 35.99
N ALA A 85 -34.94 9.46 35.76
CA ALA A 85 -34.74 10.79 35.19
C ALA A 85 -34.02 11.69 36.21
N ASN A 86 -32.83 12.17 35.85
CA ASN A 86 -32.23 13.33 36.48
C ASN A 86 -31.79 14.31 35.38
N THR A 87 -32.51 15.41 35.29
CA THR A 87 -32.22 16.57 34.46
C THR A 87 -30.87 17.15 34.89
N THR A 88 -29.80 16.81 34.19
CA THR A 88 -28.50 17.48 34.29
C THR A 88 -28.19 18.06 32.93
N ALA A 89 -27.95 19.37 32.89
CA ALA A 89 -27.66 20.12 31.68
C ALA A 89 -26.60 19.39 30.84
N ALA A 90 -26.89 19.22 29.55
CA ALA A 90 -25.96 18.64 28.60
C ALA A 90 -24.62 19.40 28.69
N PRO A 91 -23.49 18.73 28.97
CA PRO A 91 -22.21 19.39 28.85
C PRO A 91 -22.05 19.83 27.39
N ALA A 92 -21.73 21.10 27.18
CA ALA A 92 -21.40 21.64 25.87
C ALA A 92 -20.40 20.69 25.19
N PRO A 93 -20.56 20.39 23.89
CA PRO A 93 -19.63 19.52 23.20
C PRO A 93 -18.24 20.12 23.35
N ALA A 94 -17.33 19.37 24.00
CA ALA A 94 -15.94 19.75 24.09
C ALA A 94 -15.46 20.03 22.67
N GLN A 95 -15.27 21.31 22.34
CA GLN A 95 -14.55 21.71 21.14
C GLN A 95 -13.16 21.11 21.29
N ARG A 96 -12.96 19.93 20.69
CA ARG A 96 -11.62 19.40 20.46
C ARG A 96 -10.92 20.51 19.68
N LEU A 97 -9.95 21.16 20.32
CA LEU A 97 -9.10 22.17 19.69
C LEU A 97 -8.43 21.49 18.50
N CYS A 98 -9.02 21.62 17.31
CA CYS A 98 -8.40 21.22 16.07
C CYS A 98 -7.37 22.30 15.73
N ASN A 99 -6.12 21.90 15.56
CA ASN A 99 -5.11 22.82 15.09
C ASN A 99 -5.24 22.92 13.57
N GLU A 100 -5.25 24.15 13.09
CA GLU A 100 -5.27 24.49 11.68
C GLU A 100 -3.97 25.22 11.36
N ARG A 101 -3.28 24.80 10.31
CA ARG A 101 -2.05 25.46 9.83
C ARG A 101 -1.86 25.21 8.36
N LEU A 102 -1.11 26.07 7.70
CA LEU A 102 -0.79 25.86 6.29
C LEU A 102 0.23 24.73 6.12
N LEU A 103 0.21 24.06 4.97
CA LEU A 103 1.14 22.95 4.71
C LEU A 103 2.59 23.44 4.68
N ASN A 104 2.87 24.64 4.19
CA ASN A 104 4.22 25.19 4.24
C ASN A 104 4.71 25.42 5.68
N GLU A 105 3.84 25.79 6.61
CA GLU A 105 4.15 25.90 8.04
C GLU A 105 4.36 24.52 8.67
N PHE A 106 3.53 23.54 8.31
CA PHE A 106 3.72 22.13 8.71
C PHE A 106 5.11 21.64 8.26
N MET A 107 5.45 21.86 6.99
CA MET A 107 6.74 21.47 6.41
C MET A 107 7.89 22.33 6.94
N GLY A 108 7.70 23.61 7.24
CA GLY A 108 8.75 24.47 7.81
C GLY A 108 9.28 23.97 9.16
N ASN A 109 8.46 23.22 9.90
CA ASN A 109 8.82 22.59 11.16
C ASN A 109 9.52 21.22 11.01
N LEU A 110 9.94 20.86 9.79
CA LEU A 110 10.61 19.61 9.36
C LEU A 110 11.74 19.11 10.27
N TYR A 111 12.34 19.97 11.10
CA TYR A 111 13.62 19.72 11.77
C TYR A 111 13.57 19.69 13.31
N GLN A 112 12.40 19.82 13.94
CA GLN A 112 12.32 19.88 15.41
C GLN A 112 11.55 18.71 16.07
N GLY A 113 10.99 17.79 15.29
CA GLY A 113 10.11 16.72 15.79
C GLY A 113 10.66 15.30 15.63
N ASP A 114 9.91 14.35 16.19
CA ASP A 114 10.06 12.92 15.96
C ASP A 114 9.87 12.59 14.46
N LYS A 115 10.87 11.91 13.87
CA LYS A 115 10.88 11.56 12.44
C LYS A 115 9.73 10.62 12.05
N GLU A 116 9.33 9.71 12.93
CA GLU A 116 8.23 8.77 12.66
C GLU A 116 6.88 9.48 12.73
N LEU A 117 6.68 10.38 13.71
CA LEU A 117 5.47 11.21 13.75
C LEU A 117 5.38 12.13 12.53
N PHE A 118 6.52 12.70 12.09
CA PHE A 118 6.57 13.50 10.87
C PHE A 118 6.19 12.68 9.63
N LYS A 119 6.81 11.51 9.44
CA LYS A 119 6.50 10.57 8.37
C LYS A 119 5.01 10.23 8.38
N ARG A 120 4.46 9.88 9.54
CA ARG A 120 3.04 9.54 9.68
C ARG A 120 2.11 10.69 9.32
N GLY A 121 2.44 11.91 9.77
CA GLY A 121 1.69 13.10 9.41
C GLY A 121 1.69 13.34 7.90
N CYS A 122 2.85 13.19 7.25
CA CYS A 122 2.98 13.32 5.81
C CYS A 122 2.20 12.26 5.03
N GLN A 123 2.24 11.01 5.48
CA GLN A 123 1.44 9.93 4.87
C GLN A 123 -0.05 10.29 4.86
N ASN A 124 -0.60 10.78 5.98
CA ASN A 124 -2.01 11.13 6.06
C ASN A 124 -2.38 12.39 5.25
N ILE A 125 -1.51 13.41 5.26
CA ILE A 125 -1.66 14.58 4.40
C ILE A 125 -1.73 14.16 2.92
N LEU A 126 -0.81 13.30 2.47
CA LEU A 126 -0.80 12.81 1.09
C LEU A 126 -2.07 12.02 0.76
N ARG A 127 -2.51 11.12 1.65
CA ARG A 127 -3.75 10.35 1.46
C ARG A 127 -4.98 11.24 1.34
N SER A 128 -5.13 12.18 2.26
CA SER A 128 -6.24 13.13 2.24
C SER A 128 -6.21 13.95 0.94
N LEU A 129 -5.02 14.42 0.54
CA LEU A 129 -4.85 15.22 -0.66
C LEU A 129 -5.15 14.45 -1.96
N ILE A 130 -4.73 13.18 -2.06
CA ILE A 130 -5.10 12.30 -3.19
C ILE A 130 -6.61 12.25 -3.33
N GLY A 131 -7.35 12.11 -2.23
CA GLY A 131 -8.81 12.07 -2.23
C GLY A 131 -9.44 13.35 -2.76
N LYS A 132 -8.98 14.51 -2.26
CA LYS A 132 -9.45 15.82 -2.71
C LYS A 132 -9.16 16.03 -4.20
N VAL A 133 -7.93 15.77 -4.63
CA VAL A 133 -7.51 15.92 -6.04
C VAL A 133 -8.27 14.95 -6.95
N ALA A 134 -8.50 13.71 -6.53
CA ALA A 134 -9.30 12.75 -7.28
C ALA A 134 -10.75 13.22 -7.44
N HIS A 135 -11.37 13.72 -6.37
CA HIS A 135 -12.74 14.23 -6.37
C HIS A 135 -12.91 15.41 -7.33
N LEU A 136 -11.97 16.37 -7.32
CA LEU A 136 -11.95 17.47 -8.26
C LEU A 136 -11.80 16.98 -9.70
N GLY A 137 -10.90 16.02 -9.93
CA GLY A 137 -10.71 15.39 -11.23
C GLY A 137 -11.97 14.71 -11.76
N LEU A 138 -12.72 14.00 -10.92
CA LEU A 138 -14.00 13.37 -11.27
C LEU A 138 -15.10 14.39 -11.60
N LYS A 139 -15.03 15.60 -11.03
CA LYS A 139 -15.89 16.74 -11.39
C LYS A 139 -15.43 17.50 -12.64
N GLY A 140 -14.34 17.07 -13.29
CA GLY A 140 -13.75 17.76 -14.45
C GLY A 140 -12.91 18.99 -14.09
N ILE A 141 -12.65 19.24 -12.80
CA ILE A 141 -11.82 20.34 -12.32
C ILE A 141 -10.39 19.81 -12.15
N THR A 142 -9.63 19.80 -13.25
CA THR A 142 -8.30 19.17 -13.28
C THR A 142 -7.13 20.15 -13.12
N GLN A 143 -7.42 21.44 -13.01
CA GLN A 143 -6.46 22.53 -12.93
C GLN A 143 -6.82 23.48 -11.79
N GLY A 144 -5.81 24.05 -11.16
CA GLY A 144 -5.93 24.92 -9.99
C GLY A 144 -4.57 25.11 -9.33
N ILE A 145 -4.54 25.81 -8.20
CA ILE A 145 -3.30 26.03 -7.45
C ILE A 145 -3.19 24.95 -6.36
N LEU A 146 -2.05 24.29 -6.26
CA LEU A 146 -1.78 23.28 -5.24
C LEU A 146 -0.38 23.47 -4.67
N THR A 147 -0.23 24.51 -3.84
CA THR A 147 1.00 24.88 -3.16
C THR A 147 0.83 24.75 -1.64
N GLY A 148 1.93 24.87 -0.89
CA GLY A 148 1.89 24.75 0.57
C GLY A 148 1.06 25.85 1.25
N GLU A 149 0.92 27.00 0.60
CA GLU A 149 0.10 28.15 1.02
C GLU A 149 -1.40 27.93 0.75
N ASN A 150 -1.74 27.09 -0.23
CA ASN A 150 -3.13 26.83 -0.62
C ASN A 150 -3.71 25.54 -0.01
N ILE A 151 -2.93 24.86 0.84
CA ILE A 151 -3.32 23.62 1.50
C ILE A 151 -3.38 23.89 3.00
N LEU A 152 -4.59 23.80 3.55
CA LEU A 152 -4.81 23.85 4.98
C LEU A 152 -4.71 22.43 5.55
N VAL A 153 -3.86 22.23 6.55
CA VAL A 153 -3.73 20.99 7.30
C VAL A 153 -4.55 21.11 8.58
N ILE A 154 -5.48 20.18 8.77
CA ILE A 154 -6.43 20.16 9.87
C ILE A 154 -6.18 18.89 10.69
N GLY A 155 -6.03 19.05 12.01
CA GLY A 155 -5.90 17.92 12.92
C GLY A 155 -4.98 18.22 14.10
N ASN A 156 -4.96 17.32 15.07
CA ASN A 156 -4.20 17.52 16.31
C ASN A 156 -3.10 16.47 16.53
N LYS A 157 -3.12 15.37 15.79
CA LYS A 157 -2.12 14.30 15.87
C LYS A 157 -1.70 13.84 14.47
N ALA A 158 -0.54 13.21 14.38
CA ALA A 158 -0.02 12.71 13.11
C ALA A 158 -0.99 11.71 12.45
N GLU A 159 -1.72 10.92 13.25
CA GLU A 159 -2.61 9.86 12.77
C GLU A 159 -3.94 10.35 12.20
N ASN A 160 -4.31 11.63 12.41
CA ASN A 160 -5.61 12.17 12.03
C ASN A 160 -5.52 13.49 11.25
N LEU A 161 -4.38 13.75 10.59
CA LEU A 161 -4.25 14.91 9.72
C LEU A 161 -5.07 14.73 8.45
N GLU A 162 -5.92 15.72 8.17
CA GLU A 162 -6.63 15.88 6.91
C GLU A 162 -6.23 17.19 6.24
N VAL A 163 -6.60 17.37 4.98
CA VAL A 163 -6.33 18.62 4.25
C VAL A 163 -7.56 19.18 3.57
N GLU A 164 -7.55 20.51 3.41
CA GLU A 164 -8.43 21.25 2.52
C GLU A 164 -7.64 22.07 1.50
N ILE A 165 -8.20 22.23 0.30
CA ILE A 165 -7.65 23.08 -0.76
C ILE A 165 -8.48 24.35 -0.77
N LEU A 166 -7.90 25.47 -0.35
CA LEU A 166 -8.62 26.71 -0.07
C LEU A 166 -9.18 27.33 -1.37
N ASP A 167 -8.31 27.65 -2.32
CA ASP A 167 -8.68 28.32 -3.56
C ASP A 167 -8.95 27.32 -4.69
N THR A 168 -10.04 26.58 -4.55
CA THR A 168 -10.49 25.65 -5.60
C THR A 168 -11.33 26.38 -6.66
N PRO A 169 -10.95 26.35 -7.95
CA PRO A 169 -11.73 26.98 -9.00
C PRO A 169 -13.07 26.24 -9.21
N GLN A 170 -14.14 27.00 -9.46
CA GLN A 170 -15.48 26.43 -9.64
C GLN A 170 -15.66 25.69 -10.98
N LYS A 171 -14.82 26.00 -11.98
CA LYS A 171 -14.88 25.46 -13.33
C LYS A 171 -13.47 25.20 -13.86
N TYR A 172 -13.38 24.37 -14.89
CA TYR A 172 -12.14 24.12 -15.61
C TYR A 172 -11.52 25.43 -16.13
N ASN A 173 -10.25 25.66 -15.83
CA ASN A 173 -9.51 26.84 -16.28
C ASN A 173 -8.13 26.43 -16.82
N ARG A 174 -7.98 26.47 -18.15
CA ARG A 174 -6.77 26.04 -18.86
C ARG A 174 -5.52 26.85 -18.52
N ALA A 175 -5.69 28.08 -18.05
CA ALA A 175 -4.57 28.94 -17.65
C ALA A 175 -3.90 28.48 -16.35
N LEU A 176 -4.57 27.64 -15.55
CA LEU A 176 -4.03 27.15 -14.29
C LEU A 176 -3.25 25.84 -14.46
N PRO A 177 -2.23 25.61 -13.61
CA PRO A 177 -1.44 24.39 -13.65
C PRO A 177 -2.29 23.16 -13.31
N SER A 178 -1.86 21.99 -13.80
CA SER A 178 -2.54 20.73 -13.51
C SER A 178 -2.40 20.36 -12.03
N TYR A 179 -3.50 19.93 -11.41
CA TYR A 179 -3.45 19.38 -10.06
C TYR A 179 -2.53 18.15 -9.97
N ARG A 180 -2.49 17.30 -11.00
CA ARG A 180 -1.63 16.11 -11.00
C ARG A 180 -0.15 16.44 -11.05
N GLY A 181 0.21 17.39 -11.91
CA GLY A 181 1.60 17.85 -12.03
C GLY A 181 2.10 18.41 -10.70
N GLN A 182 1.32 19.31 -10.10
CA GLN A 182 1.65 19.89 -8.80
C GLN A 182 1.65 18.85 -7.67
N PHE A 183 0.67 17.95 -7.64
CA PHE A 183 0.61 16.87 -6.66
C PHE A 183 1.87 16.00 -6.74
N ARG A 184 2.30 15.61 -7.95
CA ARG A 184 3.53 14.83 -8.13
C ARG A 184 4.74 15.56 -7.56
N THR A 185 4.91 16.85 -7.86
CA THR A 185 6.02 17.65 -7.32
C THR A 185 5.98 17.72 -5.80
N LEU A 186 4.80 17.95 -5.21
CA LEU A 186 4.64 18.01 -3.76
C LEU A 186 4.91 16.65 -3.11
N ALA A 187 4.30 15.58 -3.64
CA ALA A 187 4.46 14.23 -3.13
C ALA A 187 5.91 13.75 -3.18
N SER A 188 6.64 14.09 -4.24
CA SER A 188 8.08 13.78 -4.33
C SER A 188 8.84 14.47 -3.19
N LYS A 189 8.69 15.79 -3.03
CA LYS A 189 9.36 16.54 -1.95
C LYS A 189 9.06 16.02 -0.55
N MET A 190 7.82 15.59 -0.32
CA MET A 190 7.45 15.01 0.97
C MET A 190 8.13 13.66 1.12
N VAL A 191 7.93 12.72 0.18
CA VAL A 191 8.49 11.36 0.23
C VAL A 191 10.01 11.34 0.36
N ASP A 192 10.72 12.25 -0.31
CA ASP A 192 12.18 12.37 -0.25
C ASP A 192 12.69 12.47 1.21
N ALA A 193 11.91 13.06 2.12
CA ALA A 193 12.28 13.22 3.52
C ALA A 193 12.34 11.91 4.31
N TRP A 194 11.66 10.84 3.84
CA TRP A 194 11.66 9.52 4.50
C TRP A 194 11.87 8.35 3.54
N GLU A 195 12.25 8.61 2.29
CA GLU A 195 12.40 7.60 1.23
C GLU A 195 13.31 6.45 1.66
N ALA A 196 14.43 6.77 2.33
CA ALA A 196 15.42 5.80 2.79
C ALA A 196 14.85 4.74 3.74
N THR A 197 13.73 5.02 4.42
CA THR A 197 13.07 4.06 5.33
C THR A 197 12.24 3.02 4.58
N CYS A 198 11.79 3.31 3.35
CA CYS A 198 10.92 2.44 2.57
C CYS A 198 11.21 2.55 1.05
N PRO A 199 12.46 2.33 0.60
CA PRO A 199 12.90 2.71 -0.75
C PRO A 199 12.11 2.03 -1.87
N LEU A 200 11.74 0.76 -1.68
CA LEU A 200 10.94 0.01 -2.65
C LEU A 200 9.55 0.62 -2.83
N ALA A 201 8.85 0.90 -1.73
CA ALA A 201 7.50 1.47 -1.75
C ALA A 201 7.51 2.92 -2.27
N SER A 202 8.54 3.70 -1.91
CA SER A 202 8.74 5.07 -2.42
C SER A 202 8.91 5.09 -3.93
N LYS A 203 9.86 4.30 -4.45
CA LYS A 203 10.09 4.17 -5.89
C LYS A 203 8.83 3.72 -6.64
N HIS A 204 8.10 2.76 -6.07
CA HIS A 204 6.86 2.28 -6.66
C HIS A 204 5.79 3.38 -6.73
N PHE A 205 5.56 4.08 -5.63
CA PHE A 205 4.59 5.17 -5.54
C PHE A 205 4.90 6.31 -6.52
N LEU A 206 6.16 6.78 -6.54
CA LEU A 206 6.57 7.87 -7.41
C LEU A 206 6.44 7.48 -8.88
N LYS A 207 6.85 6.26 -9.25
CA LYS A 207 6.64 5.71 -10.60
C LYS A 207 5.17 5.75 -11.00
N MET A 208 4.26 5.35 -10.11
CA MET A 208 2.83 5.41 -10.39
C MET A 208 2.29 6.82 -10.64
N LEU A 209 2.86 7.85 -9.99
CA LEU A 209 2.50 9.23 -10.24
C LEU A 209 2.98 9.75 -11.59
N GLU A 210 4.05 9.19 -12.15
CA GLU A 210 4.55 9.56 -13.49
C GLU A 210 3.65 9.04 -14.60
N HIS A 211 3.06 7.85 -14.38
CA HIS A 211 2.13 7.27 -15.33
C HIS A 211 0.81 8.03 -15.16
N CYS A 212 0.33 8.71 -16.19
CA CYS A 212 -0.91 9.48 -16.18
C CYS A 212 -2.16 8.57 -16.01
N ILE A 213 -2.28 7.90 -14.87
CA ILE A 213 -3.30 6.89 -14.58
C ILE A 213 -4.69 7.51 -14.57
N PRO A 214 -5.75 6.89 -15.09
CA PRO A 214 -7.12 7.43 -14.94
C PRO A 214 -7.50 7.79 -13.49
N TRP A 215 -8.43 8.73 -13.30
CA TRP A 215 -8.82 9.23 -11.96
C TRP A 215 -9.24 8.14 -10.98
N PHE A 216 -9.87 7.08 -11.47
CA PHE A 216 -10.17 5.88 -10.70
C PHE A 216 -8.91 5.34 -9.99
N TYR A 217 -7.84 5.05 -10.73
CA TYR A 217 -6.60 4.51 -10.18
C TYR A 217 -5.84 5.53 -9.33
N PHE A 218 -5.92 6.82 -9.68
CA PHE A 218 -5.33 7.87 -8.86
C PHE A 218 -5.94 7.90 -7.46
N LYS A 219 -7.27 7.76 -7.35
CA LYS A 219 -7.94 7.64 -6.04
C LYS A 219 -7.44 6.42 -5.26
N GLN A 220 -7.18 5.29 -5.92
CA GLN A 220 -6.68 4.09 -5.25
C GLN A 220 -5.32 4.29 -4.57
N LEU A 221 -4.51 5.28 -4.99
CA LEU A 221 -3.23 5.60 -4.34
C LEU A 221 -3.37 5.99 -2.86
N GLN A 222 -4.57 6.34 -2.38
CA GLN A 222 -4.84 6.52 -0.94
C GLN A 222 -4.53 5.26 -0.11
N TRP A 223 -4.55 4.09 -0.75
CA TRP A 223 -4.27 2.80 -0.15
C TRP A 223 -2.91 2.23 -0.56
N HIS A 224 -2.07 3.06 -1.17
CA HIS A 224 -0.73 2.63 -1.52
C HIS A 224 0.06 2.30 -0.24
N PRO A 225 0.73 1.12 -0.13
CA PRO A 225 1.41 0.69 1.10
C PRO A 225 2.40 1.70 1.70
N LEU A 226 3.07 2.52 0.88
CA LEU A 226 3.92 3.64 1.34
C LEU A 226 3.20 4.60 2.31
N LEU A 227 1.89 4.77 2.14
CA LEU A 227 1.09 5.74 2.90
C LEU A 227 0.37 5.12 4.09
N LEU A 228 0.50 3.81 4.30
CA LEU A 228 -0.17 3.09 5.36
C LEU A 228 0.74 2.94 6.57
N SER A 229 0.16 2.94 7.77
CA SER A 229 0.85 2.45 8.97
C SER A 229 0.89 0.92 8.96
N SER A 230 1.73 0.32 9.79
CA SER A 230 1.81 -1.15 9.90
C SER A 230 0.45 -1.77 10.26
N LYS A 231 -0.32 -1.13 11.16
CA LYS A 231 -1.69 -1.54 11.47
C LYS A 231 -2.63 -1.47 10.26
N GLU A 232 -2.52 -0.40 9.46
CA GLU A 232 -3.33 -0.27 8.24
C GLU A 232 -2.91 -1.28 7.17
N VAL A 233 -1.63 -1.63 7.07
CA VAL A 233 -1.14 -2.71 6.20
C VAL A 233 -1.71 -4.05 6.64
N ALA A 234 -1.75 -4.37 7.94
CA ALA A 234 -2.40 -5.58 8.42
C ALA A 234 -3.87 -5.66 7.96
N MET A 235 -4.63 -4.58 8.17
CA MET A 235 -6.03 -4.49 7.73
C MET A 235 -6.16 -4.61 6.21
N PHE A 236 -5.28 -3.94 5.47
CA PHE A 236 -5.23 -3.99 4.02
C PHE A 236 -5.02 -5.44 3.52
N ILE A 237 -4.04 -6.16 4.07
CA ILE A 237 -3.79 -7.57 3.71
C ILE A 237 -5.01 -8.43 4.04
N LEU A 238 -5.52 -8.35 5.27
CA LEU A 238 -6.63 -9.19 5.74
C LEU A 238 -7.92 -8.96 4.94
N HIS A 239 -8.33 -7.71 4.77
CA HIS A 239 -9.58 -7.37 4.08
C HIS A 239 -9.52 -7.72 2.60
N LEU A 240 -8.45 -7.32 1.92
CA LEU A 240 -8.34 -7.54 0.48
C LEU A 240 -8.19 -9.02 0.15
N TYR A 241 -7.37 -9.76 0.90
CA TYR A 241 -7.26 -11.21 0.72
C TYR A 241 -8.61 -11.91 0.92
N THR A 242 -9.31 -11.56 2.01
CA THR A 242 -10.63 -12.15 2.31
C THR A 242 -11.65 -11.83 1.23
N HIS A 243 -11.69 -10.60 0.74
CA HIS A 243 -12.55 -10.22 -0.37
C HIS A 243 -12.23 -11.04 -1.64
N LEU A 244 -10.96 -11.23 -1.96
CA LEU A 244 -10.57 -12.04 -3.10
C LEU A 244 -11.04 -13.50 -2.93
N ASP A 245 -10.85 -14.09 -1.75
CA ASP A 245 -11.27 -15.47 -1.46
C ASP A 245 -12.79 -15.66 -1.53
N VAL A 246 -13.57 -14.68 -1.07
CA VAL A 246 -15.05 -14.77 -1.06
C VAL A 246 -15.65 -14.40 -2.41
N GLU A 247 -15.21 -13.31 -3.01
CA GLU A 247 -15.90 -12.66 -4.13
C GLU A 247 -15.25 -12.92 -5.50
N LYS A 248 -13.99 -13.37 -5.55
CA LYS A 248 -13.21 -13.48 -6.79
C LYS A 248 -12.73 -14.90 -7.06
N LYS A 249 -13.62 -15.77 -7.53
CA LYS A 249 -13.26 -17.14 -7.94
C LYS A 249 -12.06 -17.16 -8.90
N GLY A 250 -11.10 -18.04 -8.65
CA GLY A 250 -9.90 -18.22 -9.48
C GLY A 250 -8.83 -17.14 -9.32
N TRP A 251 -8.98 -16.20 -8.37
CA TRP A 251 -8.02 -15.10 -8.19
C TRP A 251 -6.60 -15.58 -7.90
N LYS A 252 -6.42 -16.71 -7.19
CA LYS A 252 -5.10 -17.28 -6.86
C LYS A 252 -4.30 -17.63 -8.12
N THR A 253 -4.91 -18.34 -9.06
CA THR A 253 -4.31 -18.67 -10.36
C THR A 253 -3.98 -17.41 -11.17
N ASP A 254 -4.87 -16.42 -11.15
CA ASP A 254 -4.65 -15.15 -11.82
C ASP A 254 -3.53 -14.34 -11.17
N TYR A 255 -3.45 -14.32 -9.85
CA TYR A 255 -2.42 -13.64 -9.07
C TYR A 255 -1.04 -14.21 -9.40
N LYS A 256 -0.89 -15.55 -9.36
CA LYS A 256 0.34 -16.24 -9.77
C LYS A 256 0.79 -15.93 -11.19
N ARG A 257 -0.17 -15.71 -12.10
CA ARG A 257 0.14 -15.39 -13.51
C ARG A 257 0.59 -13.95 -13.69
N LEU A 258 0.03 -13.02 -12.92
CA LEU A 258 0.17 -11.58 -13.12
C LEU A 258 1.28 -10.95 -12.28
N ILE A 259 1.55 -11.50 -11.10
CA ILE A 259 2.61 -11.05 -10.21
C ILE A 259 3.92 -11.76 -10.57
N ALA A 260 5.05 -11.09 -10.32
CA ALA A 260 6.37 -11.58 -10.68
C ALA A 260 6.62 -12.99 -10.11
N LYS A 261 7.20 -13.87 -10.95
CA LYS A 261 7.57 -15.24 -10.58
C LYS A 261 8.91 -15.30 -9.84
N GLU A 262 9.18 -14.32 -9.00
CA GLU A 262 10.36 -14.39 -8.16
C GLU A 262 10.16 -15.50 -7.12
N LYS A 263 11.20 -16.32 -6.93
CA LYS A 263 11.17 -17.35 -5.91
C LYS A 263 11.21 -16.64 -4.55
N VAL A 264 10.22 -16.94 -3.72
CA VAL A 264 10.18 -16.45 -2.34
C VAL A 264 10.92 -17.44 -1.45
N ASP A 265 11.79 -16.92 -0.60
CA ASP A 265 12.48 -17.71 0.41
C ASP A 265 11.81 -17.53 1.78
N PHE A 266 11.22 -18.60 2.30
CA PHE A 266 10.67 -18.63 3.65
C PHE A 266 11.71 -18.98 4.72
N GLY A 267 12.88 -19.49 4.31
CA GLY A 267 13.91 -19.97 5.22
C GLY A 267 14.30 -18.91 6.24
N GLU A 268 14.58 -17.69 5.79
CA GLU A 268 15.06 -16.62 6.68
C GLU A 268 14.06 -16.23 7.77
N ILE A 269 12.75 -16.20 7.48
CA ILE A 269 11.73 -15.84 8.47
C ILE A 269 11.44 -17.01 9.43
N ILE A 270 11.49 -18.26 8.97
CA ILE A 270 11.19 -19.44 9.82
C ILE A 270 12.40 -19.94 10.61
N SER A 271 13.63 -19.66 10.16
CA SER A 271 14.87 -20.00 10.88
C SER A 271 15.50 -18.80 11.57
N GLY A 272 14.78 -17.68 11.66
CA GLY A 272 15.28 -16.45 12.27
C GLY A 272 15.49 -16.58 13.78
N THR A 273 16.24 -15.63 14.34
CA THR A 273 16.51 -15.54 15.80
C THR A 273 15.81 -14.34 16.44
N PHE A 274 14.86 -13.73 15.75
CA PHE A 274 14.10 -12.58 16.25
C PHE A 274 12.97 -13.04 17.19
N ARG A 275 12.44 -12.11 17.97
CA ARG A 275 11.36 -12.38 18.92
C ARG A 275 10.14 -12.97 18.20
N GLY A 276 9.65 -14.11 18.69
CA GLY A 276 8.51 -14.81 18.10
C GLY A 276 8.83 -15.64 16.85
N ALA A 277 10.09 -15.74 16.41
CA ALA A 277 10.46 -16.51 15.21
C ALA A 277 9.95 -17.96 15.21
N PHE A 278 9.96 -18.62 16.37
CA PHE A 278 9.40 -19.98 16.51
C PHE A 278 7.93 -20.03 16.08
N ALA A 279 7.13 -19.02 16.46
CA ALA A 279 5.70 -18.99 16.15
C ALA A 279 5.46 -18.77 14.65
N PHE A 280 6.33 -18.03 13.95
CA PHE A 280 6.28 -17.97 12.48
C PHE A 280 6.61 -19.33 11.85
N ALA A 281 7.57 -20.07 12.41
CA ALA A 281 7.89 -21.43 11.96
C ALA A 281 6.72 -22.41 12.17
N GLU A 282 6.00 -22.30 13.28
CA GLU A 282 4.79 -23.08 13.55
C GLU A 282 3.67 -22.75 12.56
N VAL A 283 3.42 -21.46 12.27
CA VAL A 283 2.45 -21.05 11.22
C VAL A 283 2.83 -21.62 9.86
N TYR A 284 4.13 -21.66 9.54
CA TYR A 284 4.62 -22.19 8.27
C TYR A 284 4.47 -23.72 8.19
N SER A 285 4.66 -24.41 9.31
CA SER A 285 4.66 -25.88 9.40
C SER A 285 3.28 -26.49 9.64
N TYR A 286 2.22 -25.68 9.60
CA TYR A 286 0.86 -26.14 9.85
C TYR A 286 0.41 -27.19 8.82
N GLU A 287 0.17 -28.43 9.27
CA GLU A 287 0.01 -29.64 8.43
C GLU A 287 -1.02 -29.54 7.29
N ARG A 288 -1.99 -28.62 7.37
CA ARG A 288 -3.07 -28.49 6.39
C ARG A 288 -2.82 -27.42 5.33
N VAL A 289 -1.70 -26.72 5.39
CA VAL A 289 -1.40 -25.59 4.50
C VAL A 289 -0.01 -25.75 3.92
N GLU A 290 0.07 -25.76 2.59
CA GLU A 290 1.33 -25.72 1.86
C GLU A 290 1.52 -24.34 1.25
N TYR A 291 2.64 -23.70 1.52
CA TYR A 291 2.99 -22.38 0.98
C TYR A 291 3.90 -22.56 -0.23
N ASP A 292 3.38 -22.24 -1.41
CA ASP A 292 4.21 -22.22 -2.62
C ASP A 292 5.34 -21.18 -2.49
N PRO A 293 6.56 -21.46 -2.99
CA PRO A 293 7.70 -20.53 -2.93
C PRO A 293 7.58 -19.40 -3.97
N ASP A 294 6.42 -18.72 -3.99
CA ASP A 294 6.05 -17.64 -4.89
C ASP A 294 5.30 -16.53 -4.13
N ALA A 295 4.99 -15.42 -4.83
CA ALA A 295 4.28 -14.28 -4.25
C ALA A 295 2.90 -14.65 -3.66
N GLN A 296 2.20 -15.63 -4.23
CA GLN A 296 0.89 -16.06 -3.70
C GLN A 296 1.07 -16.80 -2.37
N GLY A 297 2.05 -17.70 -2.29
CA GLY A 297 2.38 -18.37 -1.04
C GLY A 297 2.83 -17.38 0.04
N ALA A 298 3.65 -16.38 -0.32
CA ALA A 298 4.08 -15.32 0.59
C ALA A 298 2.89 -14.50 1.13
N LEU A 299 1.96 -14.11 0.25
CA LEU A 299 0.74 -13.42 0.63
C LEU A 299 -0.15 -14.26 1.55
N MET A 300 -0.30 -15.56 1.26
CA MET A 300 -1.06 -16.47 2.09
C MET A 300 -0.41 -16.65 3.47
N PHE A 301 0.91 -16.81 3.52
CA PHE A 301 1.66 -16.93 4.77
C PHE A 301 1.55 -15.66 5.61
N PHE A 302 1.69 -14.48 5.00
CA PHE A 302 1.49 -13.19 5.66
C PHE A 302 0.09 -13.12 6.28
N ARG A 303 -0.95 -13.43 5.51
CA ARG A 303 -2.34 -13.45 6.01
C ARG A 303 -2.53 -14.43 7.17
N HIS A 304 -1.95 -15.63 7.12
CA HIS A 304 -2.06 -16.59 8.22
C HIS A 304 -1.32 -16.15 9.46
N ALA A 305 -0.12 -15.61 9.31
CA ALA A 305 0.67 -15.18 10.44
C ALA A 305 0.06 -13.99 11.18
N LEU A 306 -0.59 -13.06 10.46
CA LEU A 306 -1.38 -11.99 11.08
C LEU A 306 -2.50 -12.48 11.99
N VAL A 307 -2.99 -13.70 11.77
CA VAL A 307 -4.09 -14.30 12.54
C VAL A 307 -3.55 -15.23 13.63
N HIS A 308 -2.53 -16.04 13.32
CA HIS A 308 -2.20 -17.23 14.12
C HIS A 308 -0.86 -17.18 14.84
N VAL A 309 0.05 -16.23 14.55
CA VAL A 309 1.36 -16.18 15.25
C VAL A 309 1.17 -16.10 16.77
N ASN A 310 0.23 -15.27 17.23
CA ASN A 310 -0.01 -15.14 18.66
C ASN A 310 -0.68 -16.37 19.26
N ASP A 311 -1.47 -17.14 18.50
CA ASP A 311 -2.06 -18.39 19.00
C ASP A 311 -0.95 -19.36 19.44
N TYR A 312 0.08 -19.53 18.62
CA TYR A 312 1.23 -20.39 18.96
C TYR A 312 2.07 -19.84 20.12
N ILE A 313 2.17 -18.52 20.28
CA ILE A 313 2.82 -17.91 21.45
C ILE A 313 2.03 -18.24 22.73
N TYR A 314 0.71 -18.10 22.69
CA TYR A 314 -0.14 -18.46 23.83
C TYR A 314 -0.05 -19.95 24.17
N GLU A 315 -0.07 -20.82 23.18
CA GLU A 315 0.07 -22.27 23.38
C GLU A 315 1.42 -22.65 24.02
N ASP A 316 2.51 -21.99 23.63
CA ASP A 316 3.84 -22.23 24.22
C ASP A 316 3.93 -21.73 25.68
N LEU A 317 3.39 -20.54 25.97
CA LEU A 317 3.29 -20.02 27.33
C LEU A 317 2.45 -20.92 28.23
N GLU A 318 1.31 -21.42 27.73
CA GLU A 318 0.46 -22.35 28.46
C GLU A 318 1.21 -23.65 28.81
N LYS A 319 1.97 -24.22 27.85
CA LYS A 319 2.80 -25.42 28.09
C LYS A 319 3.87 -25.20 29.16
N LYS A 320 4.39 -23.97 29.26
CA LYS A 320 5.40 -23.58 30.27
C LYS A 320 4.78 -23.16 31.61
N ASN A 321 3.45 -23.07 31.72
CA ASN A 321 2.73 -22.48 32.85
C ASN A 321 3.16 -21.03 33.15
N GLU A 322 3.51 -20.27 32.11
CA GLU A 322 3.95 -18.88 32.22
C GLU A 322 2.83 -17.93 31.81
N LYS A 323 2.81 -16.73 32.40
CA LYS A 323 1.91 -15.66 31.97
C LYS A 323 2.63 -14.68 31.04
N PRO A 324 1.93 -14.10 30.05
CA PRO A 324 2.47 -13.06 29.17
C PRO A 324 3.08 -11.86 29.91
N GLU A 325 2.56 -11.56 31.11
CA GLU A 325 2.94 -10.43 31.96
C GLU A 325 4.27 -10.67 32.70
N GLU A 326 4.71 -11.93 32.81
CA GLU A 326 5.86 -12.34 33.60
C GLU A 326 7.16 -12.38 32.77
N ASN A 327 7.06 -12.58 31.44
CA ASN A 327 8.19 -12.64 30.52
C ASN A 327 7.98 -11.77 29.27
N ALA A 328 8.56 -10.56 29.27
CA ALA A 328 8.45 -9.63 28.14
C ALA A 328 9.03 -10.19 26.81
N ALA A 329 10.00 -11.12 26.89
CA ALA A 329 10.57 -11.78 25.72
C ALA A 329 9.54 -12.67 25.00
N ASP A 330 8.63 -13.30 25.76
CA ASP A 330 7.65 -14.28 25.28
C ASP A 330 6.22 -13.71 25.23
N ALA A 331 6.06 -12.40 25.46
CA ALA A 331 4.77 -11.75 25.29
C ALA A 331 4.25 -11.92 23.84
N PRO A 332 2.93 -11.86 23.61
CA PRO A 332 2.36 -11.81 22.26
C PRO A 332 2.91 -10.63 21.45
N LEU A 333 3.02 -10.82 20.14
CA LEU A 333 3.42 -9.77 19.22
C LEU A 333 2.26 -8.82 18.95
N THR A 334 2.54 -7.53 18.91
CA THR A 334 1.59 -6.55 18.38
C THR A 334 1.43 -6.75 16.87
N GLN A 335 0.30 -6.30 16.30
CA GLN A 335 0.12 -6.33 14.84
C GLN A 335 1.21 -5.54 14.09
N GLU A 336 1.68 -4.46 14.70
CA GLU A 336 2.76 -3.66 14.14
C GLU A 336 4.07 -4.45 14.08
N GLU A 337 4.44 -5.17 15.15
CA GLU A 337 5.61 -6.04 15.16
C GLU A 337 5.52 -7.12 14.09
N ILE A 338 4.37 -7.82 13.98
CA ILE A 338 4.16 -8.85 12.96
C ILE A 338 4.36 -8.25 11.55
N VAL A 339 3.71 -7.12 11.26
CA VAL A 339 3.83 -6.47 9.94
C VAL A 339 5.24 -5.98 9.67
N ASN A 340 5.93 -5.42 10.66
CA ASN A 340 7.30 -4.94 10.49
C ASN A 340 8.24 -6.12 10.19
N THR A 341 8.09 -7.26 10.90
CA THR A 341 8.80 -8.50 10.56
C THR A 341 8.53 -8.93 9.11
N PHE A 342 7.27 -8.93 8.67
CA PHE A 342 6.96 -9.25 7.27
C PHE A 342 7.49 -8.23 6.27
N ALA A 343 7.55 -6.94 6.63
CA ALA A 343 8.11 -5.91 5.77
C ALA A 343 9.61 -6.10 5.55
N ASP A 344 10.33 -6.66 6.52
CA ASP A 344 11.76 -6.98 6.40
C ASP A 344 12.01 -8.16 5.47
N PHE A 345 11.25 -9.26 5.62
CA PHE A 345 11.46 -10.48 4.82
C PHE A 345 10.73 -10.46 3.47
N PHE A 346 9.55 -9.84 3.40
CA PHE A 346 8.68 -9.84 2.23
C PHE A 346 8.17 -8.43 1.88
N PRO A 347 9.05 -7.44 1.66
CA PRO A 347 8.69 -6.04 1.41
C PRO A 347 7.80 -5.82 0.17
N LYS A 348 7.77 -6.80 -0.74
CA LYS A 348 7.00 -6.75 -1.99
C LYS A 348 5.52 -7.10 -1.81
N VAL A 349 5.16 -7.93 -0.82
CA VAL A 349 3.82 -8.52 -0.73
C VAL A 349 2.69 -7.47 -0.69
N PRO A 350 2.75 -6.41 0.14
CA PRO A 350 1.72 -5.38 0.13
C PRO A 350 1.59 -4.65 -1.23
N LEU A 351 2.73 -4.39 -1.89
CA LEU A 351 2.77 -3.71 -3.18
C LEU A 351 2.22 -4.59 -4.31
N GLU A 352 2.53 -5.89 -4.29
CA GLU A 352 2.03 -6.86 -5.25
C GLU A 352 0.53 -7.06 -5.13
N LEU A 353 0.01 -7.15 -3.89
CA LEU A 353 -1.44 -7.16 -3.66
C LEU A 353 -2.09 -5.87 -4.15
N PHE A 354 -1.54 -4.71 -3.81
CA PHE A 354 -2.03 -3.42 -4.31
C PHE A 354 -2.08 -3.38 -5.84
N ASN A 355 -1.00 -3.77 -6.52
CA ASN A 355 -0.94 -3.81 -7.98
C ASN A 355 -1.94 -4.78 -8.60
N TYR A 356 -2.15 -5.94 -7.97
CA TYR A 356 -3.14 -6.90 -8.42
C TYR A 356 -4.54 -6.29 -8.40
N MET A 357 -4.92 -5.59 -7.32
CA MET A 357 -6.21 -4.90 -7.22
C MET A 357 -6.40 -3.90 -8.36
N LEU A 358 -5.36 -3.10 -8.65
CA LEU A 358 -5.41 -2.14 -9.75
C LEU A 358 -5.52 -2.82 -11.11
N TYR A 359 -4.72 -3.86 -11.37
CA TYR A 359 -4.76 -4.62 -12.61
C TYR A 359 -6.16 -5.20 -12.88
N LYS A 360 -6.79 -5.73 -11.82
CA LYS A 360 -8.15 -6.28 -11.86
C LYS A 360 -9.26 -5.23 -11.77
N ARG A 361 -8.90 -3.94 -11.67
CA ARG A 361 -9.83 -2.80 -11.54
C ARG A 361 -10.78 -2.95 -10.36
N ILE A 362 -10.31 -3.53 -9.26
CA ILE A 362 -11.08 -3.65 -8.02
C ILE A 362 -10.90 -2.35 -7.22
N ASP A 363 -12.01 -1.74 -6.80
CA ASP A 363 -11.99 -0.54 -5.96
C ASP A 363 -11.65 -0.92 -4.51
N ILE A 364 -10.45 -0.56 -4.06
CA ILE A 364 -9.96 -0.85 -2.70
C ILE A 364 -10.83 -0.14 -1.66
N ASN A 365 -11.34 1.06 -1.95
CA ASN A 365 -12.24 1.80 -1.04
C ASN A 365 -13.60 1.13 -0.84
N ALA A 366 -14.01 0.27 -1.78
CA ALA A 366 -15.27 -0.47 -1.65
C ALA A 366 -15.09 -1.77 -0.85
N VAL A 367 -13.84 -2.19 -0.63
CA VAL A 367 -13.50 -3.42 0.08
C VAL A 367 -13.11 -3.15 1.54
N ILE A 368 -12.37 -2.07 1.78
CA ILE A 368 -11.96 -1.60 3.12
C ILE A 368 -12.97 -0.56 3.59
#